data_AF-A0A917T7C6-F1
#
_entry.id   AF-A0A917T7C6-F1
#
_cell.length_a   1.000
_cell.length_b   1.000
_cell.length_c   1.000
_cell.angle_alpha   90.00
_cell.angle_beta   90.00
_cell.angle_gamma   90.00
#
_symmetry.space_group_name_H-M   'P 1'
#
loop_
_entity.id
_entity.type
_entity.pdbx_description
1 polymer ?
#
loop_
_entity_poly.entity_id
_entity_poly.type
_entity_poly.pdbx_seq_one_letter_code
_entity_poly.pdbx_strand_id
1 'polypeptide(L)'
;MALRNLQAAARAVTGAMRDMYAFPDGGDLKVGVTPETHLNARARQSRVGGPFSIEFTSGYVLWAAVVSSVLARMVASGFRLERTVSLSFRDFAEDVATSGVQTCVDLTINEIGPDIEGSWLFFFESLYLPVLFHELAHVVRGHLGLLRQRHGGAGLCMVDELMSQDAGNTPPGFPLRDVEIDADVYCSGMSGEFAFARSATLPRWQYMTGKENLYAEFVGYALFVVGQERMARDRIGTRDTYPSPNLRLLLHSVAHRARWNVEHPESDYFAEIFEPAMELLAPLEPAFPELDLLRDTITREGEADLRKEIAAYFDQDPETEDGLFARFAFDARWSDPIPKFFGIS
;
A
#
# COMPACT_ATOMS: atom_id res chain seq x y z
N MET A 1 13.05 10.20 -14.80
CA MET A 1 11.93 9.49 -15.47
C MET A 1 10.88 9.01 -14.46
N ALA A 2 11.29 8.24 -13.44
CA ALA A 2 10.47 7.79 -12.30
C ALA A 2 9.51 8.85 -11.74
N LEU A 3 10.05 10.00 -11.31
CA LEU A 3 9.25 11.07 -10.68
C LEU A 3 8.14 11.61 -11.59
N ARG A 4 8.43 11.78 -12.89
CA ARG A 4 7.42 12.24 -13.86
C ARG A 4 6.33 11.19 -14.08
N ASN A 5 6.71 9.91 -14.14
CA ASN A 5 5.75 8.81 -14.29
C ASN A 5 4.87 8.68 -13.05
N LEU A 6 5.47 8.70 -11.85
CA LEU A 6 4.75 8.70 -10.58
C LEU A 6 3.77 9.89 -10.50
N GLN A 7 4.22 11.09 -10.82
CA GLN A 7 3.35 12.27 -10.80
C GLN A 7 2.22 12.20 -11.83
N ALA A 8 2.49 11.71 -13.04
CA ALA A 8 1.48 11.59 -14.09
C ALA A 8 0.42 10.53 -13.75
N ALA A 9 0.87 9.35 -13.33
CA ALA A 9 -0.01 8.25 -12.98
C ALA A 9 -0.76 8.52 -11.68
N ALA A 10 -0.13 9.09 -10.65
CA ALA A 10 -0.84 9.46 -9.43
C ALA A 10 -1.93 10.51 -9.69
N ARG A 11 -1.70 11.47 -10.61
CA ARG A 11 -2.75 12.40 -11.05
C ARG A 11 -3.89 11.68 -11.78
N ALA A 12 -3.55 10.76 -12.68
CA ALA A 12 -4.51 9.97 -13.45
C ALA A 12 -5.39 9.08 -12.55
N VAL A 13 -4.79 8.38 -11.60
CA VAL A 13 -5.48 7.53 -10.61
C VAL A 13 -6.28 8.38 -9.64
N THR A 14 -5.72 9.48 -9.13
CA THR A 14 -6.48 10.40 -8.27
C THR A 14 -7.72 10.95 -8.97
N GLY A 15 -7.62 11.27 -10.26
CA GLY A 15 -8.77 11.67 -11.08
C GLY A 15 -9.84 10.57 -11.15
N ALA A 16 -9.44 9.35 -11.54
CA ALA A 16 -10.36 8.22 -11.63
C ALA A 16 -11.01 7.87 -10.27
N MET A 17 -10.25 7.96 -9.18
CA MET A 17 -10.76 7.69 -7.83
C MET A 17 -11.76 8.75 -7.36
N ARG A 18 -11.58 10.02 -7.72
CA ARG A 18 -12.58 11.06 -7.43
C ARG A 18 -13.90 10.82 -8.15
N ASP A 19 -13.85 10.23 -9.34
CA ASP A 19 -15.06 9.88 -10.09
C ASP A 19 -15.76 8.63 -9.53
N MET A 20 -14.98 7.70 -8.95
CA MET A 20 -15.48 6.43 -8.43
C MET A 20 -15.94 6.49 -6.96
N TYR A 21 -15.36 7.38 -6.13
CA TYR A 21 -15.58 7.39 -4.68
C TYR A 21 -15.96 8.79 -4.18
N ALA A 22 -16.84 8.85 -3.17
CA ALA A 22 -17.27 10.12 -2.59
C ALA A 22 -16.19 10.71 -1.68
N PHE A 23 -15.43 11.67 -2.19
CA PHE A 23 -14.48 12.46 -1.39
C PHE A 23 -15.22 13.42 -0.46
N PRO A 24 -14.66 13.75 0.72
CA PRO A 24 -15.18 14.83 1.56
C PRO A 24 -15.25 16.15 0.79
N ASP A 25 -16.34 16.92 0.99
CA ASP A 25 -16.69 18.10 0.18
C ASP A 25 -15.53 19.09 -0.04
N GLY A 26 -15.36 19.52 -1.31
CA GLY A 26 -14.55 20.70 -1.69
C GLY A 26 -13.04 20.60 -1.50
N GLY A 27 -12.50 19.44 -1.12
CA GLY A 27 -11.07 19.25 -0.88
C GLY A 27 -10.30 18.83 -2.14
N ASP A 28 -9.46 19.71 -2.69
CA ASP A 28 -8.46 19.29 -3.67
C ASP A 28 -7.47 18.29 -3.02
N LEU A 29 -7.38 17.08 -3.56
CA LEU A 29 -6.31 16.13 -3.28
C LEU A 29 -5.07 16.45 -4.13
N LYS A 30 -3.94 16.70 -3.47
CA LYS A 30 -2.63 16.87 -4.11
C LYS A 30 -1.76 15.63 -3.91
N VAL A 31 -1.04 15.20 -4.94
CA VAL A 31 0.00 14.17 -4.79
C VAL A 31 1.38 14.80 -4.96
N GLY A 32 2.30 14.49 -4.05
CA GLY A 32 3.63 15.08 -4.01
C GLY A 32 4.71 14.10 -3.55
N VAL A 33 5.96 14.57 -3.64
CA VAL A 33 7.13 13.88 -3.09
C VAL A 33 7.85 14.79 -2.10
N THR A 34 8.18 14.29 -0.92
CA THR A 34 8.95 15.01 0.11
C THR A 34 10.42 14.54 0.11
N PRO A 35 11.38 15.38 0.55
CA PRO A 35 12.81 15.04 0.49
C PRO A 35 13.27 14.04 1.57
N GLU A 36 12.34 13.44 2.30
CA GLU A 36 12.66 12.49 3.36
C GLU A 36 13.18 11.16 2.79
N THR A 37 14.12 10.54 3.49
CA THR A 37 14.90 9.38 3.02
C THR A 37 14.36 8.03 3.48
N HIS A 38 13.39 8.03 4.40
CA HIS A 38 12.70 6.82 4.84
C HIS A 38 11.73 6.31 3.77
N LEU A 39 11.46 5.01 3.73
CA LEU A 39 10.39 4.43 2.93
C LEU A 39 9.07 4.79 3.61
N ASN A 40 8.29 5.72 3.03
CA ASN A 40 7.01 6.12 3.60
C ASN A 40 6.10 6.77 2.54
N ALA A 41 4.80 6.68 2.78
CA ALA A 41 3.78 7.52 2.17
C ALA A 41 2.87 8.04 3.27
N ARG A 42 2.16 9.15 3.03
CA ARG A 42 1.29 9.73 4.04
C ARG A 42 0.10 10.44 3.47
N ALA A 43 -1.05 10.27 4.10
CA ALA A 43 -2.23 11.08 3.93
C ALA A 43 -2.15 12.29 4.88
N ARG A 44 -2.50 13.48 4.37
CA ARG A 44 -2.32 14.74 5.10
C ARG A 44 -3.48 15.70 4.89
N GLN A 45 -3.82 16.44 5.94
CA GLN A 45 -4.67 17.63 5.87
C GLN A 45 -4.05 18.79 6.66
N SER A 46 -3.69 19.86 5.95
CA SER A 46 -2.96 21.00 6.52
C SER A 46 -3.77 21.83 7.53
N ARG A 47 -5.09 21.95 7.33
CA ARG A 47 -6.02 22.71 8.19
C ARG A 47 -7.45 22.18 8.00
N VAL A 48 -8.34 22.49 8.94
CA VAL A 48 -9.78 22.22 8.80
C VAL A 48 -10.30 22.81 7.49
N GLY A 49 -11.01 22.00 6.69
CA GLY A 49 -11.54 22.41 5.38
C GLY A 49 -10.46 22.74 4.34
N GLY A 50 -9.19 22.45 4.62
CA GLY A 50 -8.08 22.59 3.68
C GLY A 50 -7.95 21.39 2.73
N PRO A 51 -7.14 21.52 1.67
CA PRO A 51 -6.90 20.43 0.73
C PRO A 51 -6.24 19.24 1.42
N PHE A 52 -6.57 18.04 0.92
CA PHE A 52 -5.89 16.81 1.27
C PHE A 52 -4.60 16.67 0.44
N SER A 53 -3.59 16.01 0.97
CA SER A 53 -2.44 15.58 0.19
C SER A 53 -2.04 14.14 0.48
N ILE A 54 -1.52 13.47 -0.54
CA ILE A 54 -0.78 12.21 -0.41
C ILE A 54 0.67 12.51 -0.78
N GLU A 55 1.57 12.25 0.15
CA GLU A 55 2.97 12.64 0.06
C GLU A 55 3.84 11.39 0.16
N PHE A 56 4.42 10.96 -0.97
CA PHE A 56 5.44 9.92 -0.98
C PHE A 56 6.77 10.52 -0.57
N THR A 57 7.63 9.74 0.07
CA THR A 57 8.99 10.21 0.39
C THR A 57 9.94 9.91 -0.74
N SER A 58 11.01 10.69 -0.84
CA SER A 58 12.07 10.41 -1.81
C SER A 58 12.72 9.04 -1.56
N GLY A 59 12.80 8.60 -0.30
CA GLY A 59 13.21 7.24 0.08
C GLY A 59 12.29 6.17 -0.50
N TYR A 60 10.97 6.38 -0.48
CA TYR A 60 10.01 5.48 -1.13
C TYR A 60 10.24 5.41 -2.64
N VAL A 61 10.43 6.56 -3.31
CA VAL A 61 10.66 6.61 -4.76
C VAL A 61 11.94 5.86 -5.16
N LEU A 62 13.01 6.00 -4.37
CA LEU A 62 14.26 5.26 -4.56
C LEU A 62 14.07 3.76 -4.36
N TRP A 63 13.40 3.36 -3.28
CA TRP A 63 13.05 1.97 -3.02
C TRP A 63 12.30 1.35 -4.19
N ALA A 64 11.22 2.01 -4.64
CA ALA A 64 10.41 1.55 -5.74
C ALA A 64 11.24 1.40 -7.02
N ALA A 65 12.12 2.36 -7.31
CA ALA A 65 12.98 2.31 -8.50
C ALA A 65 13.94 1.12 -8.48
N VAL A 66 14.55 0.82 -7.34
CA VAL A 66 15.54 -0.25 -7.21
C VAL A 66 14.88 -1.62 -7.22
N VAL A 67 13.81 -1.80 -6.45
CA VAL A 67 13.05 -3.07 -6.43
C VAL A 67 12.48 -3.38 -7.81
N SER A 68 11.96 -2.38 -8.52
CA SER A 68 11.52 -2.55 -9.92
C SER A 68 12.65 -3.01 -10.84
N SER A 69 13.87 -2.50 -10.65
CA SER A 69 15.05 -2.93 -11.41
C SER A 69 15.42 -4.38 -11.13
N VAL A 70 15.30 -4.83 -9.87
CA VAL A 70 15.53 -6.23 -9.50
C VAL A 70 14.49 -7.12 -10.18
N LEU A 71 13.20 -6.82 -10.02
CA LEU A 71 12.10 -7.61 -10.60
C LEU A 71 12.16 -7.65 -12.13
N ALA A 72 12.40 -6.51 -12.79
CA ALA A 72 12.50 -6.46 -14.24
C ALA A 72 13.65 -7.33 -14.77
N ARG A 73 14.79 -7.35 -14.08
CA ARG A 73 15.94 -8.21 -14.44
C ARG A 73 15.65 -9.68 -14.18
N MET A 74 14.95 -10.02 -13.08
CA MET A 74 14.54 -11.39 -12.79
C MET A 74 13.65 -11.96 -13.89
N VAL A 75 12.65 -11.19 -14.32
CA VAL A 75 11.76 -11.60 -15.41
C VAL A 75 12.53 -11.73 -16.73
N ALA A 76 13.40 -10.77 -17.04
CA ALA A 76 14.21 -10.81 -18.26
C ALA A 76 15.21 -11.98 -18.31
N SER A 77 15.78 -12.39 -17.18
CA SER A 77 16.74 -13.50 -17.11
C SER A 77 16.11 -14.88 -16.98
N GLY A 78 14.77 -14.98 -16.97
CA GLY A 78 14.06 -16.23 -16.70
C GLY A 78 14.34 -16.76 -15.29
N PHE A 79 14.32 -15.86 -14.29
CA PHE A 79 14.54 -16.13 -12.87
C PHE A 79 15.95 -16.64 -12.50
N ARG A 80 16.94 -16.45 -13.38
CA ARG A 80 18.35 -16.70 -13.07
C ARG A 80 18.97 -15.47 -12.41
N LEU A 81 18.96 -15.41 -11.08
CA LEU A 81 19.67 -14.39 -10.32
C LEU A 81 21.13 -14.84 -10.10
N GLU A 82 22.03 -14.48 -11.01
CA GLU A 82 23.49 -14.64 -10.80
C GLU A 82 24.09 -13.48 -9.97
N ARG A 83 23.28 -12.47 -9.62
CA ARG A 83 23.65 -11.40 -8.69
C ARG A 83 22.64 -11.31 -7.57
N THR A 84 23.09 -11.60 -6.35
CA THR A 84 22.42 -11.19 -5.12
C THR A 84 22.44 -9.66 -5.06
N VAL A 85 21.38 -9.00 -5.51
CA VAL A 85 21.21 -7.58 -5.21
C VAL A 85 20.87 -7.51 -3.72
N SER A 86 21.85 -7.12 -2.92
CA SER A 86 21.66 -6.81 -1.50
C SER A 86 20.69 -5.63 -1.41
N LEU A 87 19.41 -5.89 -1.09
CA LEU A 87 18.46 -4.85 -0.70
C LEU A 87 18.77 -4.45 0.74
N SER A 88 19.83 -3.67 0.93
CA SER A 88 20.27 -3.16 2.24
C SER A 88 19.85 -1.71 2.41
N PHE A 89 18.88 -1.45 3.30
CA PHE A 89 18.49 -0.09 3.70
C PHE A 89 19.65 0.73 4.28
N ARG A 90 20.66 0.05 4.84
CA ARG A 90 21.88 0.69 5.34
C ARG A 90 22.74 1.21 4.18
N ASP A 91 22.95 0.39 3.15
CA ASP A 91 23.72 0.78 1.97
C ASP A 91 22.99 1.92 1.24
N PHE A 92 21.65 1.85 1.17
CA PHE A 92 20.83 2.96 0.67
C PHE A 92 21.00 4.24 1.47
N ALA A 93 21.05 4.18 2.80
CA ALA A 93 21.22 5.36 3.63
C ALA A 93 22.62 6.00 3.43
N GLU A 94 23.66 5.19 3.28
CA GLU A 94 25.04 5.65 3.02
C GLU A 94 25.17 6.28 1.62
N ASP A 95 24.58 5.66 0.59
CA ASP A 95 24.54 6.20 -0.78
C ASP A 95 23.76 7.51 -0.87
N VAL A 96 22.60 7.57 -0.20
CA VAL A 96 21.77 8.78 -0.13
C VAL A 96 22.48 9.90 0.62
N ALA A 97 23.18 9.59 1.72
CA ALA A 97 23.97 10.58 2.46
C ALA A 97 25.12 11.16 1.62
N THR A 98 25.69 10.36 0.73
CA THR A 98 26.83 10.76 -0.11
C THR A 98 26.41 11.53 -1.36
N SER A 99 25.40 11.02 -2.08
CA SER A 99 25.07 11.47 -3.43
C SER A 99 23.73 12.22 -3.54
N GLY A 100 22.88 12.13 -2.50
CA GLY A 100 21.52 12.64 -2.50
C GLY A 100 20.54 11.73 -3.26
N VAL A 101 19.29 11.70 -2.78
CA VAL A 101 18.27 10.77 -3.28
C VAL A 101 18.01 10.90 -4.78
N GLN A 102 17.93 12.12 -5.30
CA GLN A 102 17.67 12.35 -6.72
C GLN A 102 18.77 11.77 -7.61
N THR A 103 20.04 11.92 -7.20
CA THR A 103 21.19 11.32 -7.91
C THR A 103 21.12 9.81 -7.89
N CYS A 104 20.81 9.20 -6.74
CA CYS A 104 20.66 7.74 -6.64
C CYS A 104 19.53 7.23 -7.55
N VAL A 105 18.38 7.91 -7.57
CA VAL A 105 17.25 7.58 -8.45
C VAL A 105 17.67 7.70 -9.93
N ASP A 106 18.36 8.77 -10.30
CA ASP A 106 18.80 8.98 -11.68
C ASP A 106 19.84 7.94 -12.11
N LEU A 107 20.76 7.55 -11.23
CA LEU A 107 21.71 6.46 -11.47
C LEU A 107 21.00 5.13 -11.68
N THR A 108 20.05 4.77 -10.81
CA THR A 108 19.25 3.54 -10.96
C THR A 108 18.50 3.52 -12.29
N ILE A 109 17.94 4.67 -12.71
CA ILE A 109 17.21 4.78 -13.98
C ILE A 109 18.15 4.67 -15.18
N ASN A 110 19.34 5.26 -15.10
CA ASN A 110 20.31 5.25 -16.21
C ASN A 110 20.87 3.85 -16.50
N GLU A 111 20.77 2.91 -15.55
CA GLU A 111 21.15 1.51 -15.74
C GLU A 111 20.06 0.64 -16.40
N ILE A 112 18.88 1.21 -16.65
CA ILE A 112 17.75 0.54 -17.30
C ILE A 112 17.99 0.57 -18.81
N GLY A 113 18.37 -0.59 -19.36
CA GLY A 113 18.46 -0.79 -20.80
C GLY A 113 17.06 -0.90 -21.46
N PRO A 114 16.97 -0.68 -22.78
CA PRO A 114 15.70 -0.75 -23.51
C PRO A 114 15.03 -2.13 -23.41
N ASP A 115 15.82 -3.19 -23.20
CA ASP A 115 15.34 -4.57 -23.11
C ASP A 115 14.46 -4.85 -21.88
N ILE A 116 14.59 -4.04 -20.82
CA ILE A 116 13.86 -4.23 -19.56
C ILE A 116 13.01 -3.03 -19.16
N GLU A 117 13.03 -1.94 -19.93
CA GLU A 117 12.35 -0.68 -19.61
C GLU A 117 10.83 -0.88 -19.43
N GLY A 118 10.21 -1.69 -20.29
CA GLY A 118 8.78 -2.00 -20.21
C GLY A 118 8.40 -2.67 -18.88
N SER A 119 9.11 -3.74 -18.52
CA SER A 119 8.92 -4.47 -17.27
C SER A 119 9.25 -3.62 -16.05
N TRP A 120 10.32 -2.81 -16.12
CA TRP A 120 10.69 -1.90 -15.04
C TRP A 120 9.56 -0.90 -14.77
N LEU A 121 9.03 -0.28 -15.81
CA LEU A 121 7.95 0.69 -15.67
C LEU A 121 6.67 0.05 -15.13
N PHE A 122 6.36 -1.18 -15.53
CA PHE A 122 5.25 -1.94 -14.97
C PHE A 122 5.41 -2.12 -13.46
N PHE A 123 6.51 -2.72 -13.00
CA PHE A 123 6.74 -2.93 -11.57
C PHE A 123 6.84 -1.62 -10.77
N PHE A 124 7.38 -0.56 -11.38
CA PHE A 124 7.45 0.74 -10.74
C PHE A 124 6.05 1.31 -10.49
N GLU A 125 5.13 1.14 -11.44
CA GLU A 125 3.71 1.48 -11.27
C GLU A 125 3.03 0.58 -10.23
N SER A 126 3.26 -0.73 -10.30
CA SER A 126 2.74 -1.70 -9.33
C SER A 126 3.14 -1.40 -7.89
N LEU A 127 4.32 -0.82 -7.65
CA LEU A 127 4.78 -0.54 -6.28
C LEU A 127 4.04 0.61 -5.62
N TYR A 128 3.84 1.74 -6.30
CA TYR A 128 3.23 2.92 -5.66
C TYR A 128 1.71 2.97 -5.74
N LEU A 129 1.06 2.27 -6.67
CA LEU A 129 -0.40 2.30 -6.81
C LEU A 129 -1.15 1.72 -5.61
N PRO A 130 -0.81 0.52 -5.09
CA PRO A 130 -1.43 -0.02 -3.88
C PRO A 130 -1.29 0.92 -2.69
N VAL A 131 -0.10 1.53 -2.54
CA VAL A 131 0.17 2.48 -1.47
C VAL A 131 -0.59 3.78 -1.66
N LEU A 132 -0.76 4.25 -2.91
CA LEU A 132 -1.65 5.37 -3.20
C LEU A 132 -3.09 5.05 -2.78
N PHE A 133 -3.60 3.84 -3.06
CA PHE A 133 -4.93 3.41 -2.61
C PHE A 133 -5.02 3.34 -1.09
N HIS A 134 -3.97 2.89 -0.40
CA HIS A 134 -3.88 2.89 1.07
C HIS A 134 -4.03 4.30 1.64
N GLU A 135 -3.22 5.24 1.16
CA GLU A 135 -3.28 6.62 1.63
C GLU A 135 -4.59 7.33 1.25
N LEU A 136 -5.17 6.96 0.10
CA LEU A 136 -6.50 7.39 -0.29
C LEU A 136 -7.57 6.89 0.67
N ALA A 137 -7.45 5.66 1.18
CA ALA A 137 -8.37 5.12 2.16
C ALA A 137 -8.40 6.00 3.41
N HIS A 138 -7.26 6.45 3.94
CA HIS A 138 -7.26 7.38 5.08
C HIS A 138 -8.01 8.70 4.82
N VAL A 139 -8.01 9.19 3.59
CA VAL A 139 -8.77 10.39 3.19
C VAL A 139 -10.27 10.09 3.12
N VAL A 140 -10.65 9.07 2.35
CA VAL A 140 -12.06 8.72 2.08
C VAL A 140 -12.76 8.25 3.34
N ARG A 141 -12.06 7.54 4.22
CA ARG A 141 -12.55 7.01 5.48
C ARG A 141 -12.54 8.01 6.63
N GLY A 142 -12.02 9.23 6.39
CA GLY A 142 -12.06 10.32 7.36
C GLY A 142 -11.10 10.15 8.53
N HIS A 143 -10.10 9.29 8.41
CA HIS A 143 -9.09 9.04 9.45
C HIS A 143 -8.34 10.31 9.86
N LEU A 144 -8.10 11.22 8.91
CA LEU A 144 -7.50 12.53 9.18
C LEU A 144 -8.39 13.44 10.04
N GLY A 145 -9.71 13.34 9.87
CA GLY A 145 -10.69 14.08 10.67
C GLY A 145 -10.78 13.56 12.10
N LEU A 146 -10.77 12.23 12.26
CA LEU A 146 -10.68 11.57 13.56
C LEU A 146 -9.40 11.99 14.31
N LEU A 147 -8.25 11.89 13.66
CA LEU A 147 -6.97 12.28 14.24
C LEU A 147 -7.00 13.74 14.71
N ARG A 148 -7.61 14.62 13.91
CA ARG A 148 -7.80 16.04 14.26
C ARG A 148 -8.61 16.24 15.52
N GLN A 149 -9.72 15.52 15.67
CA GLN A 149 -10.57 15.59 16.87
C GLN A 149 -9.76 15.22 18.12
N ARG A 150 -8.92 14.17 18.02
CA ARG A 150 -8.05 13.73 19.12
C ARG A 150 -6.94 14.72 19.45
N HIS A 151 -6.46 15.50 18.49
CA HIS A 151 -5.54 16.62 18.72
C HIS A 151 -6.21 17.90 19.26
N GLY A 152 -7.53 17.92 19.51
CA GLY A 152 -8.22 19.11 19.99
C GLY A 152 -8.54 20.14 18.90
N GLY A 153 -8.64 19.72 17.63
CA GLY A 153 -9.22 20.50 16.53
C GLY A 153 -8.25 21.38 15.73
N ALA A 154 -7.10 21.78 16.31
CA ALA A 154 -6.11 22.63 15.65
C ALA A 154 -4.87 21.85 15.21
N GLY A 155 -4.32 22.19 14.03
CA GLY A 155 -2.99 21.70 13.60
C GLY A 155 -2.97 20.88 12.31
N LEU A 156 -1.76 20.50 11.93
CA LEU A 156 -1.48 19.55 10.86
C LEU A 156 -1.95 18.15 11.28
N CYS A 157 -2.75 17.49 10.46
CA CYS A 157 -3.10 16.08 10.65
C CYS A 157 -2.46 15.27 9.52
N MET A 158 -1.76 14.22 9.89
CA MET A 158 -0.99 13.37 9.00
C MET A 158 -1.18 11.96 9.53
N VAL A 159 -1.54 11.00 8.68
CA VAL A 159 -1.54 9.57 8.99
C VAL A 159 -0.49 8.93 8.11
N ASP A 160 0.43 8.18 8.72
CA ASP A 160 1.42 7.38 8.04
C ASP A 160 1.95 6.25 8.93
N GLU A 161 2.64 5.32 8.28
CA GLU A 161 3.29 4.17 8.89
C GLU A 161 4.33 4.58 9.95
N LEU A 162 4.96 5.74 9.80
CA LEU A 162 5.97 6.25 10.74
C LEU A 162 5.35 6.82 12.03
N MET A 163 4.07 7.18 12.04
CA MET A 163 3.39 7.59 13.27
C MET A 163 3.39 6.50 14.34
N SER A 164 3.31 5.24 13.92
CA SER A 164 3.43 4.09 14.83
C SER A 164 4.82 3.95 15.41
N GLN A 165 5.82 4.47 14.69
CA GLN A 165 7.25 4.33 14.94
C GLN A 165 7.80 5.49 15.78
N ASP A 166 7.22 6.69 15.69
CA ASP A 166 7.60 7.87 16.47
C ASP A 166 6.63 8.17 17.62
N ALA A 167 7.05 7.89 18.86
CA ALA A 167 6.25 7.96 20.09
C ALA A 167 5.65 9.36 20.41
N GLY A 168 5.99 10.39 19.64
CA GLY A 168 5.45 11.75 19.79
C GLY A 168 4.34 12.12 18.81
N ASN A 169 4.12 11.32 17.76
CA ASN A 169 3.20 11.69 16.66
C ASN A 169 1.81 11.07 16.82
N THR A 170 1.66 9.98 17.57
CA THR A 170 0.37 9.35 17.84
C THR A 170 -0.25 9.88 19.13
N PRO A 171 -1.41 10.56 19.11
CA PRO A 171 -2.08 11.01 20.32
C PRO A 171 -2.42 9.86 21.26
N PRO A 172 -2.40 10.08 22.59
CA PRO A 172 -2.93 9.10 23.54
C PRO A 172 -4.38 8.72 23.20
N GLY A 173 -4.65 7.41 23.10
CA GLY A 173 -5.98 6.88 22.78
C GLY A 173 -6.40 7.04 21.31
N PHE A 174 -5.49 7.39 20.40
CA PHE A 174 -5.76 7.25 18.96
C PHE A 174 -5.62 5.78 18.55
N PRO A 175 -6.65 5.14 17.96
CA PRO A 175 -6.65 3.73 17.63
C PRO A 175 -5.88 3.49 16.30
N LEU A 176 -4.57 3.73 16.32
CA LEU A 176 -3.74 3.67 15.10
C LEU A 176 -3.82 2.31 14.42
N ARG A 177 -3.75 1.21 15.18
CA ARG A 177 -3.86 -0.14 14.64
C ARG A 177 -5.15 -0.34 13.84
N ASP A 178 -6.26 0.17 14.34
CA ASP A 178 -7.58 -0.04 13.73
C ASP A 178 -7.78 0.84 12.51
N VAL A 179 -7.28 2.07 12.56
CA VAL A 179 -7.24 3.00 11.42
C VAL A 179 -6.44 2.42 10.25
N GLU A 180 -5.36 1.70 10.53
CA GLU A 180 -4.51 1.08 9.50
C GLU A 180 -5.12 -0.21 8.96
N ILE A 181 -5.73 -1.04 9.82
CA ILE A 181 -6.50 -2.21 9.37
C ILE A 181 -7.68 -1.79 8.49
N ASP A 182 -8.42 -0.73 8.87
CA ASP A 182 -9.50 -0.19 8.05
C ASP A 182 -8.99 0.29 6.69
N ALA A 183 -7.85 0.99 6.67
CA ALA A 183 -7.23 1.45 5.44
C ALA A 183 -6.77 0.29 4.54
N ASP A 184 -6.14 -0.75 5.10
CA ASP A 184 -5.70 -1.95 4.37
C ASP A 184 -6.89 -2.68 3.71
N VAL A 185 -7.99 -2.84 4.45
CA VAL A 185 -9.20 -3.52 3.95
C VAL A 185 -9.90 -2.67 2.89
N TYR A 186 -10.01 -1.36 3.12
CA TYR A 186 -10.69 -0.49 2.17
C TYR A 186 -9.87 -0.30 0.89
N CYS A 187 -8.54 -0.15 1.01
CA CYS A 187 -7.65 0.03 -0.13
C CYS A 187 -7.62 -1.19 -1.04
N SER A 188 -7.63 -2.39 -0.48
CA SER A 188 -7.66 -3.64 -1.24
C SER A 188 -8.97 -3.85 -2.02
N GLY A 189 -10.10 -3.38 -1.47
CA GLY A 189 -11.35 -3.30 -2.22
C GLY A 189 -11.25 -2.29 -3.38
N MET A 190 -10.71 -1.10 -3.13
CA MET A 190 -10.55 -0.06 -4.15
C MET A 190 -9.60 -0.48 -5.28
N SER A 191 -8.44 -1.04 -4.93
CA SER A 191 -7.43 -1.54 -5.88
C SER A 191 -7.98 -2.71 -6.69
N GLY A 192 -8.75 -3.60 -6.05
CA GLY A 192 -9.43 -4.71 -6.72
C GLY A 192 -10.41 -4.22 -7.80
N GLU A 193 -11.28 -3.27 -7.47
CA GLU A 193 -12.17 -2.68 -8.49
C GLU A 193 -11.41 -1.97 -9.60
N PHE A 194 -10.37 -1.22 -9.24
CA PHE A 194 -9.53 -0.52 -10.21
C PHE A 194 -8.81 -1.49 -11.16
N ALA A 195 -8.34 -2.64 -10.67
CA ALA A 195 -7.68 -3.67 -11.45
C ALA A 195 -8.58 -4.21 -12.58
N PHE A 196 -9.90 -4.30 -12.36
CA PHE A 196 -10.87 -4.76 -13.34
C PHE A 196 -11.51 -3.65 -14.18
N ALA A 197 -11.59 -2.42 -13.66
CA ALA A 197 -12.20 -1.29 -14.36
C ALA A 197 -11.46 -0.87 -15.66
N ARG A 198 -10.25 -1.39 -15.91
CA ARG A 198 -9.36 -1.05 -17.03
C ARG A 198 -9.25 0.47 -17.22
N SER A 199 -8.33 1.07 -16.48
CA SER A 199 -8.17 2.52 -16.53
C SER A 199 -7.59 3.00 -17.87
N ALA A 200 -8.41 3.71 -18.66
CA ALA A 200 -7.95 4.42 -19.86
C ALA A 200 -6.92 5.53 -19.54
N THR A 201 -6.77 5.92 -18.27
CA THR A 201 -5.84 6.96 -17.82
C THR A 201 -4.47 6.42 -17.41
N LEU A 202 -4.33 5.09 -17.27
CA LEU A 202 -3.05 4.41 -17.10
C LEU A 202 -2.76 3.55 -18.34
N PRO A 203 -2.00 4.07 -19.32
CA PRO A 203 -1.92 3.45 -20.64
C PRO A 203 -1.32 2.04 -20.68
N ARG A 204 -0.63 1.58 -19.63
CA ARG A 204 -0.16 0.20 -19.51
C ARG A 204 -1.24 -0.73 -18.96
N TRP A 205 -1.90 -0.29 -17.89
CA TRP A 205 -2.94 -1.03 -17.20
C TRP A 205 -4.19 -1.24 -18.06
N GLN A 206 -4.48 -0.32 -18.99
CA GLN A 206 -5.59 -0.49 -19.94
C GLN A 206 -5.44 -1.72 -20.85
N TYR A 207 -4.21 -2.18 -21.09
CA TYR A 207 -3.92 -3.32 -21.97
C TYR A 207 -3.73 -4.62 -21.21
N MET A 208 -3.73 -4.57 -19.88
CA MET A 208 -3.60 -5.73 -19.00
C MET A 208 -4.97 -6.28 -18.64
N THR A 209 -5.00 -7.59 -18.41
CA THR A 209 -6.15 -8.30 -17.85
C THR A 209 -6.30 -7.96 -16.37
N GLY A 210 -7.51 -8.14 -15.81
CA GLY A 210 -7.72 -7.95 -14.38
C GLY A 210 -6.86 -8.89 -13.53
N LYS A 211 -6.51 -10.06 -14.06
CA LYS A 211 -5.55 -11.00 -13.45
C LYS A 211 -4.16 -10.37 -13.29
N GLU A 212 -3.60 -9.82 -14.37
CA GLU A 212 -2.28 -9.18 -14.37
C GLU A 212 -2.25 -7.95 -13.48
N ASN A 213 -3.34 -7.18 -13.44
CA ASN A 213 -3.46 -6.00 -12.58
C ASN A 213 -3.53 -6.40 -11.09
N LEU A 214 -4.34 -7.40 -10.73
CA LEU A 214 -4.39 -7.91 -9.34
C LEU A 214 -3.07 -8.52 -8.89
N TYR A 215 -2.39 -9.23 -9.79
CA TYR A 215 -1.04 -9.74 -9.57
C TYR A 215 -0.05 -8.61 -9.27
N ALA A 216 -0.05 -7.57 -10.10
CA ALA A 216 0.76 -6.37 -9.91
C ALA A 216 0.47 -5.68 -8.57
N GLU A 217 -0.81 -5.44 -8.27
CA GLU A 217 -1.23 -4.79 -7.03
C GLU A 217 -0.72 -5.56 -5.80
N PHE A 218 -0.93 -6.89 -5.78
CA PHE A 218 -0.49 -7.72 -4.66
C PHE A 218 1.05 -7.73 -4.52
N VAL A 219 1.80 -7.89 -5.62
CA VAL A 219 3.28 -7.85 -5.60
C VAL A 219 3.79 -6.52 -5.04
N GLY A 220 3.22 -5.40 -5.50
CA GLY A 220 3.62 -4.09 -5.05
C GLY A 220 3.31 -3.83 -3.58
N TYR A 221 2.11 -4.22 -3.15
CA TYR A 221 1.70 -4.08 -1.76
C TYR A 221 2.54 -4.95 -0.81
N ALA A 222 2.83 -6.20 -1.22
CA ALA A 222 3.73 -7.09 -0.50
C ALA A 222 5.09 -6.45 -0.25
N LEU A 223 5.71 -5.91 -1.29
CA LEU A 223 7.02 -5.28 -1.22
C LEU A 223 7.04 -3.97 -0.42
N PHE A 224 5.92 -3.25 -0.37
CA PHE A 224 5.76 -2.11 0.53
C PHE A 224 5.75 -2.56 1.99
N VAL A 225 4.86 -3.47 2.36
CA VAL A 225 4.65 -3.91 3.75
C VAL A 225 5.94 -4.52 4.32
N VAL A 226 6.59 -5.42 3.58
CA VAL A 226 7.83 -6.05 4.06
C VAL A 226 9.02 -5.08 4.05
N GLY A 227 9.03 -4.11 3.13
CA GLY A 227 10.01 -3.02 3.12
C GLY A 227 9.88 -2.13 4.36
N GLN A 228 8.64 -1.79 4.74
CA GLN A 228 8.34 -1.04 5.97
C GLN A 228 8.80 -1.80 7.21
N GLU A 229 8.43 -3.08 7.34
CA GLU A 229 8.83 -3.93 8.47
C GLU A 229 10.35 -4.00 8.61
N ARG A 230 11.05 -4.22 7.51
CA ARG A 230 12.52 -4.30 7.50
C ARG A 230 13.14 -2.98 7.98
N MET A 231 12.66 -1.84 7.46
CA MET A 231 13.14 -0.52 7.89
C MET A 231 12.83 -0.25 9.38
N ALA A 232 11.66 -0.67 9.86
CA ALA A 232 11.26 -0.50 11.26
C ALA A 232 12.14 -1.32 12.22
N ARG A 233 12.39 -2.60 11.89
CA ARG A 233 13.28 -3.48 12.67
C ARG A 233 14.69 -2.93 12.80
N ASP A 234 15.24 -2.41 11.70
CA ASP A 234 16.60 -1.87 11.69
C ASP A 234 16.74 -0.58 12.52
N ARG A 235 15.63 0.14 12.77
CA ARG A 235 15.67 1.47 13.42
C ARG A 235 15.24 1.48 14.88
N ILE A 236 14.15 0.80 15.25
CA ILE A 236 13.45 1.08 16.53
C ILE A 236 13.03 -0.21 17.28
N GLY A 237 13.08 -1.38 16.61
CA GLY A 237 12.50 -2.63 17.12
C GLY A 237 10.99 -2.73 16.85
N THR A 238 10.43 -3.94 16.92
CA THR A 238 9.00 -4.20 16.66
C THR A 238 8.11 -3.62 17.77
N ARG A 239 7.03 -2.92 17.40
CA ARG A 239 6.01 -2.44 18.35
C ARG A 239 4.69 -3.17 18.13
N ASP A 240 4.12 -3.71 19.21
CA ASP A 240 2.86 -4.50 19.18
C ASP A 240 1.61 -3.68 18.82
N THR A 241 1.75 -2.36 18.68
CA THR A 241 0.64 -1.42 18.41
C THR A 241 0.36 -1.19 16.93
N TYR A 242 1.08 -1.86 16.02
CA TYR A 242 0.89 -1.76 14.57
C TYR A 242 0.48 -3.12 13.99
N PRO A 243 -0.37 -3.19 12.94
CA PRO A 243 -0.72 -4.47 12.34
C PRO A 243 0.51 -5.19 11.78
N SER A 244 0.61 -6.49 12.04
CA SER A 244 1.74 -7.29 11.58
C SER A 244 1.73 -7.40 10.05
N PRO A 245 2.90 -7.49 9.40
CA PRO A 245 3.00 -7.66 7.94
C PRO A 245 2.09 -8.75 7.38
N ASN A 246 2.07 -9.93 8.03
CA ASN A 246 1.27 -11.06 7.58
C ASN A 246 -0.23 -10.78 7.64
N LEU A 247 -0.71 -10.09 8.69
CA LEU A 247 -2.11 -9.71 8.81
C LEU A 247 -2.51 -8.78 7.65
N ARG A 248 -1.70 -7.77 7.36
CA ARG A 248 -1.96 -6.80 6.29
C ARG A 248 -2.02 -7.47 4.91
N LEU A 249 -1.03 -8.31 4.61
CA LEU A 249 -0.94 -9.02 3.33
C LEU A 249 -2.07 -10.03 3.14
N LEU A 250 -2.50 -10.65 4.22
CA LEU A 250 -3.67 -11.51 4.18
C LEU A 250 -4.95 -10.72 3.92
N LEU A 251 -5.21 -9.65 4.68
CA LEU A 251 -6.41 -8.82 4.50
C LEU A 251 -6.53 -8.37 3.04
N HIS A 252 -5.41 -7.94 2.47
CA HIS A 252 -5.30 -7.56 1.06
C HIS A 252 -5.60 -8.74 0.12
N SER A 253 -5.04 -9.93 0.38
CA SER A 253 -5.28 -11.15 -0.42
C SER A 253 -6.74 -11.61 -0.39
N VAL A 254 -7.39 -11.56 0.77
CA VAL A 254 -8.79 -11.95 0.94
C VAL A 254 -9.72 -11.01 0.16
N ALA A 255 -9.44 -9.70 0.21
CA ALA A 255 -10.19 -8.68 -0.53
C ALA A 255 -9.90 -8.71 -2.06
N HIS A 256 -8.73 -9.12 -2.50
CA HIS A 256 -8.51 -9.40 -3.92
C HIS A 256 -9.25 -10.67 -4.38
N ARG A 257 -9.22 -11.75 -3.60
CA ARG A 257 -9.97 -12.99 -3.88
C ARG A 257 -11.48 -12.73 -4.00
N ALA A 258 -12.01 -11.95 -3.07
CA ALA A 258 -13.36 -11.46 -3.06
C ALA A 258 -13.80 -10.92 -4.43
N ARG A 259 -13.02 -9.96 -4.93
CA ARG A 259 -13.28 -9.31 -6.22
C ARG A 259 -13.04 -10.25 -7.40
N TRP A 260 -11.99 -11.06 -7.33
CA TRP A 260 -11.69 -12.08 -8.35
C TRP A 260 -12.85 -13.04 -8.56
N ASN A 261 -13.47 -13.53 -7.48
CA ASN A 261 -14.58 -14.47 -7.53
C ASN A 261 -15.86 -13.89 -8.17
N VAL A 262 -15.99 -12.55 -8.21
CA VAL A 262 -17.11 -11.90 -8.92
C VAL A 262 -16.94 -12.05 -10.44
N GLU A 263 -15.73 -11.88 -10.98
CA GLU A 263 -15.46 -12.05 -12.42
C GLU A 263 -15.21 -13.51 -12.82
N HIS A 264 -14.61 -14.31 -11.93
CA HIS A 264 -14.14 -15.67 -12.19
C HIS A 264 -14.60 -16.66 -11.11
N PRO A 265 -15.92 -16.92 -10.98
CA PRO A 265 -16.48 -17.71 -9.88
C PRO A 265 -16.03 -19.18 -9.86
N GLU A 266 -15.54 -19.70 -10.98
CA GLU A 266 -15.05 -21.08 -11.11
C GLU A 266 -13.53 -21.21 -10.93
N SER A 267 -12.82 -20.08 -10.81
CA SER A 267 -11.36 -20.03 -10.70
C SER A 267 -10.89 -19.86 -9.25
N ASP A 268 -9.71 -20.38 -8.95
CA ASP A 268 -9.07 -20.19 -7.65
C ASP A 268 -8.11 -19.00 -7.70
N TYR A 269 -8.46 -17.91 -7.00
CA TYR A 269 -7.58 -16.73 -6.84
C TYR A 269 -6.19 -17.13 -6.34
N PHE A 270 -6.11 -18.07 -5.40
CA PHE A 270 -4.83 -18.39 -4.78
C PHE A 270 -3.90 -19.07 -5.78
N ALA A 271 -4.41 -20.05 -6.54
CA ALA A 271 -3.63 -20.72 -7.58
C ALA A 271 -3.32 -19.80 -8.78
N GLU A 272 -4.23 -18.91 -9.14
CA GLU A 272 -4.10 -18.11 -10.36
C GLU A 272 -3.32 -16.81 -10.20
N ILE A 273 -3.33 -16.20 -9.01
CA ILE A 273 -2.75 -14.88 -8.76
C ILE A 273 -1.74 -14.93 -7.62
N PHE A 274 -2.17 -15.39 -6.45
CA PHE A 274 -1.34 -15.32 -5.24
C PHE A 274 -0.08 -16.21 -5.35
N GLU A 275 -0.23 -17.48 -5.71
CA GLU A 275 0.88 -18.43 -5.84
C GLU A 275 1.93 -17.93 -6.86
N PRO A 276 1.56 -17.55 -8.10
CA PRO A 276 2.51 -16.95 -9.04
C PRO A 276 3.19 -15.67 -8.52
N ALA A 277 2.47 -14.85 -7.73
CA ALA A 277 3.04 -13.65 -7.15
C ALA A 277 4.07 -13.99 -6.07
N MET A 278 3.77 -14.95 -5.21
CA MET A 278 4.70 -15.47 -4.22
C MET A 278 5.90 -16.16 -4.86
N GLU A 279 5.74 -16.86 -6.00
CA GLU A 279 6.85 -17.41 -6.77
C GLU A 279 7.80 -16.33 -7.30
N LEU A 280 7.26 -15.20 -7.80
CA LEU A 280 8.08 -14.04 -8.19
C LEU A 280 8.84 -13.45 -6.99
N LEU A 281 8.19 -13.40 -5.84
CA LEU A 281 8.73 -12.80 -4.61
C LEU A 281 9.68 -13.72 -3.85
N ALA A 282 9.62 -15.04 -4.08
CA ALA A 282 10.38 -16.04 -3.33
C ALA A 282 11.90 -15.78 -3.29
N PRO A 283 12.56 -15.33 -4.38
CA PRO A 283 13.98 -14.99 -4.34
C PRO A 283 14.34 -13.82 -3.41
N LEU A 284 13.34 -13.05 -2.94
CA LEU A 284 13.52 -11.93 -2.01
C LEU A 284 13.28 -12.34 -0.55
N GLU A 285 12.79 -13.56 -0.26
CA GLU A 285 12.58 -14.10 1.09
C GLU A 285 13.81 -13.95 2.02
N PRO A 286 15.06 -14.16 1.57
CA PRO A 286 16.23 -13.97 2.44
C PRO A 286 16.39 -12.52 2.94
N ALA A 287 15.92 -11.54 2.17
CA ALA A 287 15.91 -10.14 2.57
C ALA A 287 14.64 -9.75 3.35
N PHE A 288 13.53 -10.45 3.09
CA PHE A 288 12.20 -10.22 3.68
C PHE A 288 11.54 -11.53 4.11
N PRO A 289 11.87 -12.06 5.31
CA PRO A 289 11.36 -13.35 5.79
C PRO A 289 9.84 -13.41 5.94
N GLU A 290 9.17 -12.26 6.04
CA GLU A 290 7.70 -12.16 6.14
C GLU A 290 7.00 -12.77 4.92
N LEU A 291 7.65 -12.76 3.76
CA LEU A 291 7.11 -13.36 2.53
C LEU A 291 6.95 -14.88 2.68
N ASP A 292 7.92 -15.56 3.30
CA ASP A 292 7.90 -17.00 3.53
C ASP A 292 6.77 -17.36 4.51
N LEU A 293 6.66 -16.61 5.62
CA LEU A 293 5.62 -16.83 6.63
C LEU A 293 4.21 -16.66 6.05
N LEU A 294 3.99 -15.67 5.17
CA LEU A 294 2.70 -15.48 4.51
C LEU A 294 2.33 -16.67 3.64
N ARG A 295 3.29 -17.21 2.86
CA ARG A 295 3.08 -18.38 2.00
C ARG A 295 2.60 -19.58 2.81
N ASP A 296 3.22 -19.85 3.95
CA ASP A 296 2.85 -20.97 4.82
C ASP A 296 1.47 -20.78 5.47
N THR A 297 1.13 -19.53 5.80
CA THR A 297 -0.11 -19.17 6.49
C THR A 297 -1.35 -19.29 5.59
N ILE A 298 -1.23 -19.18 4.27
CA ILE A 298 -2.38 -19.19 3.34
C ILE A 298 -2.81 -20.62 2.92
N THR A 299 -2.20 -21.66 3.50
CA THR A 299 -2.75 -23.02 3.40
C THR A 299 -4.21 -23.06 3.95
N ARG A 300 -5.05 -23.98 3.45
CA ARG A 300 -6.50 -24.05 3.77
C ARG A 300 -6.81 -24.03 5.28
N GLU A 301 -5.88 -24.46 6.12
CA GLU A 301 -6.00 -24.43 7.58
C GLU A 301 -5.78 -23.01 8.14
N GLY A 302 -4.80 -22.27 7.62
CA GLY A 302 -4.56 -20.89 8.04
C GLY A 302 -5.63 -19.91 7.55
N GLU A 303 -6.28 -20.14 6.40
CA GLU A 303 -7.46 -19.34 6.01
C GLU A 303 -8.57 -19.41 7.09
N ALA A 304 -8.80 -20.58 7.69
CA ALA A 304 -9.82 -20.78 8.71
C ALA A 304 -9.45 -20.10 10.04
N ASP A 305 -8.18 -20.19 10.46
CA ASP A 305 -7.72 -19.54 11.69
C ASP A 305 -7.63 -18.03 11.55
N LEU A 306 -7.29 -17.53 10.37
CA LEU A 306 -7.30 -16.10 10.10
C LEU A 306 -8.71 -15.54 9.95
N ARG A 307 -9.66 -16.30 9.40
CA ARG A 307 -11.09 -15.95 9.47
C ARG A 307 -11.55 -15.83 10.92
N LYS A 308 -11.01 -16.63 11.85
CA LYS A 308 -11.28 -16.47 13.29
C LYS A 308 -10.59 -15.24 13.88
N GLU A 309 -9.36 -14.93 13.47
CA GLU A 309 -8.65 -13.72 13.93
C GLU A 309 -9.34 -12.45 13.45
N ILE A 310 -9.74 -12.43 12.17
CA ILE A 310 -10.63 -11.43 11.57
C ILE A 310 -11.95 -11.37 12.34
N ALA A 311 -12.65 -12.50 12.52
CA ALA A 311 -13.93 -12.51 13.26
C ALA A 311 -13.78 -12.03 14.71
N ALA A 312 -12.71 -12.40 15.42
CA ALA A 312 -12.42 -11.95 16.78
C ALA A 312 -12.10 -10.46 16.86
N TYR A 313 -11.48 -9.90 15.82
CA TYR A 313 -11.32 -8.46 15.66
C TYR A 313 -12.68 -7.75 15.48
N PHE A 314 -13.61 -8.36 14.75
CA PHE A 314 -14.97 -7.85 14.53
C PHE A 314 -15.97 -8.12 15.66
N ASP A 315 -15.68 -9.07 16.55
CA ASP A 315 -16.49 -9.40 17.74
C ASP A 315 -16.24 -8.44 18.91
N GLN A 316 -15.41 -7.40 18.73
CA GLN A 316 -15.20 -6.36 19.73
C GLN A 316 -16.48 -5.52 19.93
N ASP A 317 -16.74 -5.12 21.19
CA ASP A 317 -17.95 -4.38 21.56
C ASP A 317 -18.05 -3.06 20.76
N PRO A 318 -19.11 -2.85 19.96
CA PRO A 318 -19.30 -1.65 19.15
C PRO A 318 -19.34 -0.33 19.94
N GLU A 319 -19.52 -0.40 21.27
CA GLU A 319 -19.50 0.77 22.16
C GLU A 319 -18.09 1.12 22.67
N THR A 320 -17.07 0.31 22.40
CA THR A 320 -15.67 0.72 22.59
C THR A 320 -15.21 1.56 21.40
N GLU A 321 -14.24 2.46 21.63
CA GLU A 321 -13.66 3.26 20.55
C GLU A 321 -13.03 2.39 19.44
N ASP A 322 -12.58 1.19 19.81
CA ASP A 322 -12.03 0.16 18.93
C ASP A 322 -13.13 -0.55 18.10
N GLY A 323 -14.30 -0.82 18.70
CA GLY A 323 -15.45 -1.45 18.02
C GLY A 323 -16.19 -0.55 17.03
N LEU A 324 -15.92 0.76 17.05
CA LEU A 324 -16.47 1.70 16.08
C LEU A 324 -15.94 1.43 14.67
N PHE A 325 -14.64 1.16 14.48
CA PHE A 325 -14.04 0.94 13.14
C PHE A 325 -14.38 -0.43 12.56
N ALA A 326 -14.49 -1.44 13.42
CA ALA A 326 -14.81 -2.82 13.06
C ALA A 326 -16.10 -2.92 12.22
N ARG A 327 -17.16 -2.18 12.58
CA ARG A 327 -18.40 -2.20 11.80
C ARG A 327 -18.27 -1.60 10.40
N PHE A 328 -17.37 -0.63 10.19
CA PHE A 328 -17.24 0.07 8.91
C PHE A 328 -16.16 -0.49 8.00
N ALA A 329 -15.19 -1.26 8.51
CA ALA A 329 -14.17 -1.91 7.67
C ALA A 329 -14.80 -2.91 6.68
N PHE A 330 -16.01 -3.41 6.99
CA PHE A 330 -16.79 -4.32 6.13
C PHE A 330 -18.19 -3.82 5.72
N ASP A 331 -18.61 -2.61 6.11
CA ASP A 331 -19.96 -2.10 5.70
C ASP A 331 -20.03 -1.71 4.21
N ALA A 332 -18.90 -1.78 3.50
CA ALA A 332 -18.89 -1.91 2.06
C ALA A 332 -19.21 -3.37 1.70
N ARG A 333 -20.50 -3.70 1.68
CA ARG A 333 -20.96 -4.79 0.80
C ARG A 333 -20.31 -4.53 -0.55
N TRP A 334 -19.58 -5.52 -1.07
CA TRP A 334 -18.71 -5.49 -2.25
C TRP A 334 -19.39 -5.12 -3.59
N SER A 335 -20.29 -4.12 -3.59
CA SER A 335 -21.08 -3.66 -4.75
C SER A 335 -21.76 -2.30 -4.58
N ASP A 336 -21.64 -1.54 -3.48
CA ASP A 336 -22.33 -0.25 -3.37
C ASP A 336 -21.55 0.86 -2.62
N PRO A 337 -21.80 2.16 -2.94
CA PRO A 337 -21.04 3.29 -2.45
C PRO A 337 -21.35 3.61 -0.97
N ILE A 338 -20.29 3.77 -0.19
CA ILE A 338 -20.10 4.54 1.06
C ILE A 338 -21.39 4.92 1.84
N PRO A 339 -21.58 4.43 3.09
CA PRO A 339 -22.52 5.06 4.01
C PRO A 339 -22.11 6.52 4.26
N LYS A 340 -23.05 7.44 4.04
CA LYS A 340 -22.92 8.85 4.44
C LYS A 340 -22.44 8.91 5.89
N PHE A 341 -21.32 9.60 6.07
CA PHE A 341 -20.57 9.78 7.31
C PHE A 341 -21.43 9.95 8.57
N PHE A 342 -20.86 9.44 9.67
CA PHE A 342 -21.08 9.86 11.05
C PHE A 342 -21.50 11.33 11.14
N GLY A 343 -22.60 11.58 11.87
CA GLY A 343 -23.29 12.87 11.93
C GLY A 343 -22.48 14.02 12.52
N ILE A 344 -21.54 14.54 11.74
CA ILE A 344 -21.06 15.91 11.82
C ILE A 344 -21.96 16.69 10.86
N SER A 345 -22.93 17.40 11.45
CA SER A 345 -23.82 18.35 10.79
C SER A 345 -23.08 19.47 10.07
#